data_AF-A0A7J5W1Y4-F1
#
_entry.id   AF-A0A7J5W1Y4-F1
#
_cell.length_a   1.000
_cell.length_b   1.000
_cell.length_c   1.000
_cell.angle_alpha   90.00
_cell.angle_beta   90.00
_cell.angle_gamma   90.00
#
_symmetry.space_group_name_H-M   'P 1'
#
loop_
_entity.id
_entity.type
_entity.pdbx_description
1 polymer ?
#
loop_
_entity_poly.entity_id
_entity_poly.type
_entity_poly.pdbx_seq_one_letter_code
_entity_poly.pdbx_strand_id
1 'polypeptide(L)'
;MFINNFGGDQKEVLKMKKNIFFRVFNFYYEGFRSMKLGRTLWLIILIKLFVMFVILKIFFFPNFLKTNFETDEERSNYVLEQLINPK
;
A
#
# COMPACT_ATOMS: atom_id res chain seq x y z
N MET A 1 -10.19 -12.09 -55.24
CA MET A 1 -11.20 -12.70 -54.35
C MET A 1 -10.55 -13.45 -53.18
N PHE A 2 -9.60 -12.89 -52.40
CA PHE A 2 -8.98 -13.67 -51.28
C PHE A 2 -8.46 -12.86 -50.07
N ILE A 3 -8.78 -11.57 -49.91
CA ILE A 3 -8.18 -10.73 -48.84
C ILE A 3 -9.19 -10.33 -47.75
N ASN A 4 -9.93 -11.27 -47.13
CA ASN A 4 -10.89 -10.91 -46.05
C ASN A 4 -10.91 -11.82 -44.80
N ASN A 5 -9.97 -12.77 -44.62
CA ASN A 5 -10.07 -13.77 -43.53
C ASN A 5 -9.00 -13.72 -42.43
N PHE A 6 -8.20 -12.65 -42.32
CA PHE A 6 -7.15 -12.53 -41.27
C PHE A 6 -7.60 -11.86 -39.95
N GLY A 7 -8.87 -11.41 -39.84
CA GLY A 7 -9.36 -10.64 -38.69
C GLY A 7 -9.95 -11.44 -37.51
N GLY A 8 -10.21 -12.74 -37.69
CA GLY A 8 -10.87 -13.60 -36.68
C GLY A 8 -9.94 -14.16 -35.60
N ASP A 9 -8.66 -14.35 -35.94
CA ASP A 9 -7.68 -15.05 -35.09
C ASP A 9 -7.31 -14.24 -33.82
N GLN A 10 -7.12 -12.93 -33.97
CA GLN A 10 -6.69 -12.03 -32.87
C GLN A 10 -7.68 -11.99 -31.68
N LYS A 11 -8.96 -12.27 -31.89
CA LYS A 11 -10.00 -12.23 -30.85
C LYS A 11 -9.94 -13.45 -29.92
N GLU A 12 -9.54 -14.61 -30.44
CA GLU A 12 -9.37 -15.85 -29.67
C GLU A 12 -8.08 -15.82 -28.82
N VAL A 13 -6.99 -15.23 -29.35
CA VAL A 13 -5.72 -15.07 -28.60
C VAL A 13 -5.89 -14.16 -27.37
N LEU A 14 -6.72 -13.11 -27.49
CA LEU A 14 -7.05 -12.21 -26.38
C LEU A 14 -7.92 -12.87 -25.30
N LYS A 15 -8.74 -13.87 -25.66
CA LYS A 15 -9.61 -14.60 -24.74
C LYS A 15 -8.82 -15.60 -23.88
N MET A 16 -7.76 -16.21 -24.42
CA MET A 16 -6.91 -17.15 -23.67
C MET A 16 -5.99 -16.47 -22.63
N LYS A 17 -5.49 -15.25 -22.90
CA LYS A 17 -4.56 -14.54 -22.00
C LYS A 17 -5.17 -14.18 -20.64
N LYS A 18 -6.49 -13.97 -20.57
CA LYS A 18 -7.19 -13.57 -19.33
C LYS A 18 -7.09 -14.62 -18.21
N ASN A 19 -6.94 -15.90 -18.58
CA ASN A 19 -7.00 -17.00 -17.62
C ASN A 19 -5.64 -17.31 -16.97
N ILE A 20 -4.52 -16.98 -17.62
CA ILE A 20 -3.18 -17.29 -17.09
C ILE A 20 -2.87 -16.46 -15.84
N PHE A 21 -3.15 -15.15 -15.87
CA PHE A 21 -2.99 -14.31 -14.68
C PHE A 21 -3.87 -14.78 -13.52
N PHE A 22 -5.12 -15.15 -13.82
CA PHE A 22 -6.04 -15.66 -12.81
C PHE A 22 -5.57 -17.00 -12.24
N ARG A 23 -4.98 -17.87 -13.07
CA ARG A 23 -4.43 -19.17 -12.66
C ARG A 23 -3.19 -19.02 -11.80
N VAL A 24 -2.30 -18.08 -12.14
CA VAL A 24 -1.10 -17.77 -11.33
C VAL A 24 -1.51 -17.15 -9.99
N PHE A 25 -2.48 -16.24 -9.99
CA PHE A 25 -3.04 -15.67 -8.77
C PHE A 25 -3.68 -16.75 -7.89
N ASN A 26 -4.50 -17.62 -8.46
CA ASN A 26 -5.15 -18.70 -7.72
C ASN A 26 -4.12 -19.70 -7.17
N PHE A 27 -3.08 -20.04 -7.92
CA PHE A 27 -2.00 -20.91 -7.45
C PHE A 27 -1.21 -20.26 -6.29
N TYR A 28 -0.89 -18.97 -6.38
CA TYR A 28 -0.24 -18.24 -5.29
C TYR A 28 -1.13 -18.19 -4.05
N TYR A 29 -2.42 -17.89 -4.23
CA TYR A 29 -3.39 -17.83 -3.15
C TYR A 29 -3.62 -19.21 -2.48
N GLU A 30 -3.79 -20.26 -3.28
CA GLU A 30 -3.96 -21.65 -2.82
C GLU A 30 -2.70 -22.20 -2.14
N GLY A 31 -1.52 -21.95 -2.71
CA GLY A 31 -0.23 -22.31 -2.09
C GLY A 31 0.00 -21.58 -0.77
N PHE A 32 -0.26 -20.27 -0.75
CA PHE A 32 -0.14 -19.44 0.45
C PHE A 32 -1.12 -19.85 1.56
N ARG A 33 -2.36 -20.20 1.21
CA ARG A 33 -3.40 -20.62 2.17
C ARG A 33 -3.22 -22.05 2.68
N SER A 34 -2.80 -22.97 1.81
CA SER A 34 -2.60 -24.39 2.17
C SER A 34 -1.39 -24.59 3.09
N MET A 35 -0.42 -23.69 3.05
CA MET A 35 0.76 -23.74 3.92
C MET A 35 0.48 -23.11 5.29
N LYS A 36 0.75 -23.88 6.36
CA LYS A 36 0.75 -23.36 7.74
C LYS A 36 1.80 -22.25 7.91
N LEU A 37 2.96 -22.42 7.27
CA LEU A 37 4.07 -21.46 7.32
C LEU A 37 3.72 -20.08 6.73
N GLY A 38 3.03 -20.03 5.59
CA GLY A 38 2.64 -18.77 4.94
C GLY A 38 1.72 -17.91 5.81
N ARG A 39 0.72 -18.55 6.45
CA ARG A 39 -0.16 -17.88 7.42
C ARG A 39 0.60 -17.35 8.63
N THR A 40 1.54 -18.12 9.17
CA THR A 40 2.39 -17.69 10.29
C THR A 40 3.28 -16.51 9.91
N LEU A 41 3.94 -16.56 8.74
CA LEU A 41 4.79 -15.48 8.22
C LEU A 41 4.00 -14.19 8.02
N TRP A 42 2.82 -14.29 7.41
CA TRP A 42 1.97 -13.12 7.19
C TRP A 42 1.46 -12.52 8.48
N LEU A 43 1.11 -13.37 9.45
CA LEU A 43 0.75 -12.92 10.80
C LEU A 43 1.92 -12.19 11.47
N ILE A 44 3.16 -12.71 11.34
CA ILE A 44 4.37 -12.04 11.85
C ILE A 44 4.57 -10.67 11.19
N ILE A 45 4.40 -10.57 9.86
CA ILE A 45 4.52 -9.30 9.13
C ILE A 45 3.45 -8.31 9.62
N LEU A 46 2.20 -8.76 9.76
CA LEU A 46 1.08 -7.93 10.22
C LEU A 46 1.32 -7.43 11.65
N ILE A 47 1.74 -8.31 12.56
CA ILE A 47 2.10 -7.94 13.93
C ILE A 47 3.26 -6.95 13.94
N LYS A 48 4.31 -7.20 13.14
CA LYS A 48 5.49 -6.31 13.10
C LYS A 48 5.13 -4.93 12.54
N LEU A 49 4.31 -4.87 11.50
CA LEU A 49 3.78 -3.61 10.96
C LEU A 49 2.92 -2.88 11.99
N PHE A 50 2.04 -3.59 12.72
CA PHE A 50 1.23 -2.99 13.78
C PHE A 50 2.08 -2.46 14.93
N VAL A 51 3.03 -3.27 15.43
CA VAL A 51 3.94 -2.88 16.52
C VAL A 51 4.82 -1.70 16.10
N MET A 52 5.40 -1.72 14.89
CA MET A 52 6.17 -0.59 14.40
C MET A 52 5.29 0.64 14.18
N PHE A 53 4.07 0.50 13.69
CA PHE A 53 3.12 1.61 13.54
C PHE A 53 2.75 2.21 14.90
N VAL A 54 2.51 1.39 15.92
CA VAL A 54 2.18 1.84 17.27
C VAL A 54 3.40 2.49 17.93
N ILE A 55 4.59 1.92 17.81
CA ILE A 55 5.83 2.50 18.36
C ILE A 55 6.15 3.81 17.66
N LEU A 56 6.14 3.86 16.32
CA LEU A 56 6.31 5.12 15.59
C LEU A 56 5.21 6.09 15.96
N LYS A 57 3.94 5.68 16.10
CA LYS A 57 2.88 6.59 16.53
C LYS A 57 3.14 7.15 17.94
N ILE A 58 3.46 6.28 18.90
CA ILE A 58 3.65 6.66 20.30
C ILE A 58 5.01 7.30 20.55
N PHE A 59 6.02 7.12 19.71
CA PHE A 59 7.36 7.73 19.83
C PHE A 59 7.52 8.99 18.95
N PHE A 60 6.88 9.01 17.78
CA PHE A 60 6.92 10.12 16.83
C PHE A 60 5.82 11.16 17.09
N PHE A 61 4.67 10.78 17.69
CA PHE A 61 3.60 11.73 18.08
C PHE A 61 3.41 12.06 19.58
N PRO A 62 4.16 11.54 20.57
CA PRO A 62 3.95 11.90 21.98
C PRO A 62 4.49 13.31 22.27
N ASN A 63 5.57 13.71 21.58
CA ASN A 63 6.21 15.01 21.70
C ASN A 63 5.71 16.00 20.64
N PHE A 64 4.88 15.56 19.69
CA PHE A 64 4.21 16.46 18.75
C PHE A 64 2.95 17.09 19.35
N LEU A 65 2.35 16.47 20.38
CA LEU A 65 1.08 16.94 20.96
C LEU A 65 1.11 17.17 22.48
N LYS A 66 2.22 16.84 23.17
CA LYS A 66 2.20 16.85 24.64
C LYS A 66 3.43 17.41 25.37
N THR A 67 4.35 18.05 24.67
CA THR A 67 5.44 18.78 25.30
C THR A 67 5.65 20.04 24.46
N ASN A 68 5.13 21.21 24.84
CA ASN A 68 5.32 21.90 26.11
C ASN A 68 4.18 22.94 26.29
N PHE A 69 3.73 23.23 27.52
CA PHE A 69 2.91 24.42 27.83
C PHE A 69 3.58 25.68 27.23
N GLU A 70 2.96 26.67 26.57
CA GLU A 70 1.60 27.22 26.46
C GLU A 70 1.31 27.51 24.95
N THR A 71 0.14 27.13 24.43
CA THR A 71 -0.34 27.36 23.03
C THR A 71 0.57 26.91 21.85
N ASP A 72 0.41 25.65 21.39
CA ASP A 72 0.91 25.15 20.08
C ASP A 72 0.40 25.97 18.87
N GLU A 73 -0.71 26.68 19.07
CA GLU A 73 -1.29 27.61 18.08
C GLU A 73 -0.36 28.81 17.81
N GLU A 74 0.37 29.31 18.81
CA GLU A 74 1.24 30.50 18.68
C GLU A 74 2.54 30.21 17.92
N ARG A 75 3.15 29.03 18.11
CA ARG A 75 4.36 28.65 17.37
C ARG A 75 4.08 28.25 15.93
N SER A 76 2.96 27.58 15.68
CA SER A 76 2.49 27.31 14.32
C SER A 76 2.22 28.62 13.58
N ASN A 77 1.55 29.58 14.23
CA ASN A 77 1.31 30.92 13.68
C ASN A 77 2.61 31.70 13.44
N TYR A 78 3.60 31.64 14.33
CA TYR A 78 4.89 32.33 14.13
C TYR A 78 5.71 31.76 12.95
N VAL A 79 5.72 30.43 12.78
CA VAL A 79 6.39 29.79 11.63
C VAL A 79 5.62 30.04 10.33
N LEU A 80 4.28 30.02 10.38
CA LEU A 80 3.43 30.44 9.26
C LEU A 80 3.70 31.89 8.85
N GLU A 81 3.80 32.80 9.82
CA GLU A 81 4.07 34.22 9.56
C GLU A 81 5.48 34.45 8.97
N GLN A 82 6.49 33.69 9.41
CA GLN A 82 7.82 33.69 8.78
C GLN A 82 7.84 33.08 7.36
N LEU A 83 6.98 32.12 7.06
CA LEU A 83 6.89 31.52 5.72
C LEU A 83 6.05 32.36 4.75
N ILE A 84 5.10 33.14 5.25
CA ILE A 84 4.23 34.02 4.45
C ILE A 84 4.90 35.37 4.18
N ASN A 85 5.80 35.83 5.07
CA ASN A 85 6.55 37.08 4.90
C ASN A 85 8.06 36.81 4.74
N PRO A 86 8.51 36.37 3.55
CA PRO A 86 9.93 36.40 3.23
C PRO A 86 10.39 37.86 3.20
N LYS A 87 11.37 38.21 4.03
CA LYS A 87 12.08 39.50 3.89
C LYS A 87 12.87 39.57 2.59
#